data_AF-A0A830CUE1-F1
#
_entry.id   AF-A0A830CUE1-F1
#
_cell.length_a   1.000
_cell.length_b   1.000
_cell.length_c   1.000
_cell.angle_alpha   90.00
_cell.angle_beta   90.00
_cell.angle_gamma   90.00
#
_symmetry.space_group_name_H-M   'P 1'
#
loop_
_entity.id
_entity.type
_entity.pdbx_description
1 polymer ?
#
loop_
_entity_poly.entity_id
_entity_poly.type
_entity_poly.pdbx_seq_one_letter_code
_entity_poly.pdbx_strand_id
1 'polypeptide(L)'
;MKFKQVSNLRNVSLSFSGKGFTSHRLPGLRFELPVRAKPETVCKVVEIVKKQLALPDDRDVSGESKFATLGADSLDTVEIVMGLEVEFGISVEEESAQSITTVQDAADLIEKLLEKK
;
A
#
# COMPACT_ATOMS: atom_id res chain seq x y z
N MET A 1 -63.00 21.91 6.44
CA MET A 1 -62.25 23.18 6.25
C MET A 1 -62.26 23.99 7.54
N LYS A 2 -61.12 24.09 8.26
CA LYS A 2 -60.73 25.25 9.08
C LYS A 2 -59.28 25.11 9.57
N PHE A 3 -58.51 26.17 9.34
CA PHE A 3 -57.09 26.38 9.60
C PHE A 3 -56.82 26.94 11.01
N LYS A 4 -55.61 26.67 11.56
CA LYS A 4 -54.59 27.61 12.14
C LYS A 4 -53.59 26.78 12.99
N GLN A 5 -52.28 26.75 12.66
CA GLN A 5 -51.16 27.61 13.16
C GLN A 5 -51.07 27.66 14.71
N VAL A 6 -49.94 27.49 15.43
CA VAL A 6 -48.59 28.13 15.35
C VAL A 6 -47.55 27.28 16.16
N SER A 7 -46.29 27.37 15.75
CA SER A 7 -44.96 27.21 16.39
C SER A 7 -44.78 26.80 17.87
N ASN A 8 -43.72 26.03 18.18
CA ASN A 8 -42.69 26.48 19.12
C ASN A 8 -41.36 25.69 19.04
N LEU A 9 -40.27 26.45 18.97
CA LEU A 9 -38.86 26.05 19.07
C LEU A 9 -38.52 25.57 20.48
N ARG A 10 -37.72 24.51 20.62
CA ARG A 10 -36.81 24.35 21.76
C ARG A 10 -35.45 23.78 21.34
N ASN A 11 -34.46 24.62 21.57
CA ASN A 11 -33.03 24.42 21.49
C ASN A 11 -32.59 23.48 22.63
N VAL A 12 -31.82 22.44 22.34
CA VAL A 12 -31.12 21.64 23.37
C VAL A 12 -29.63 21.67 23.06
N SER A 13 -28.93 22.49 23.84
CA SER A 13 -27.48 22.48 23.95
C SER A 13 -27.09 21.33 24.89
N LEU A 14 -26.19 20.44 24.46
CA LEU A 14 -25.55 19.47 25.34
C LEU A 14 -24.05 19.78 25.40
N SER A 15 -23.64 20.20 26.58
CA SER A 15 -22.29 20.58 26.98
C SER A 15 -21.37 19.36 26.99
N PHE A 16 -20.27 19.40 26.23
CA PHE A 16 -19.18 18.43 26.31
C PHE A 16 -18.17 18.90 27.36
N SER A 17 -18.20 18.27 28.54
CA SER A 17 -17.14 18.33 29.54
C SER A 17 -17.13 16.99 30.28
N GLY A 18 -16.06 16.21 30.14
CA GLY A 18 -16.01 14.89 30.76
C GLY A 18 -14.82 14.04 30.36
N LYS A 19 -13.68 14.35 30.96
CA LYS A 19 -12.40 13.64 30.92
C LYS A 19 -12.54 12.19 31.40
N GLY A 20 -12.10 11.22 30.59
CA GLY A 20 -12.11 9.79 30.94
C GLY A 20 -11.55 8.89 29.83
N PHE A 21 -10.24 8.91 29.61
CA PHE A 21 -9.57 7.96 28.72
C PHE A 21 -9.39 6.62 29.44
N THR A 22 -10.41 5.77 29.42
CA THR A 22 -10.24 4.35 29.70
C THR A 22 -9.74 3.65 28.44
N SER A 23 -8.51 3.14 28.54
CA SER A 23 -7.80 2.32 27.56
C SER A 23 -8.69 1.20 26.99
N HIS A 24 -9.26 1.42 25.81
CA HIS A 24 -9.83 0.38 24.98
C HIS A 24 -8.77 -0.05 23.97
N ARG A 25 -8.28 -1.28 24.14
CA ARG A 25 -7.40 -1.96 23.19
C ARG A 25 -7.99 -1.84 21.79
N LEU A 26 -7.32 -1.12 20.90
CA LEU A 26 -7.57 -1.21 19.47
C LEU A 26 -7.16 -2.63 19.04
N PRO A 27 -8.07 -3.47 18.53
CA PRO A 27 -7.65 -4.71 17.90
C PRO A 27 -6.82 -4.30 16.68
N GLY A 28 -5.59 -4.81 16.66
CA GLY A 28 -4.58 -4.47 15.67
C GLY A 28 -5.16 -4.46 14.26
N LEU A 29 -4.99 -3.32 13.62
CA LEU A 29 -5.10 -3.15 12.18
C LEU A 29 -4.03 -4.06 11.54
N ARG A 30 -4.30 -5.37 11.45
CA ARG A 30 -3.65 -6.19 10.44
C ARG A 30 -4.32 -5.78 9.14
N PHE A 31 -3.75 -4.77 8.49
CA PHE A 31 -3.92 -4.59 7.07
C PHE A 31 -3.31 -5.81 6.40
N GLU A 32 -4.09 -6.89 6.31
CA GLU A 32 -3.85 -7.92 5.32
C GLU A 32 -4.25 -7.29 4.00
N LEU A 33 -3.28 -6.63 3.35
CA LEU A 33 -3.35 -6.51 1.90
C LEU A 33 -3.50 -7.94 1.40
N PRO A 34 -4.60 -8.30 0.71
CA PRO A 34 -4.69 -9.62 0.13
C PRO A 34 -3.52 -9.71 -0.83
N VAL A 35 -2.53 -10.55 -0.52
CA VAL A 35 -1.44 -10.90 -1.43
C VAL A 35 -2.12 -11.32 -2.74
N ARG A 36 -2.15 -10.40 -3.69
CA ARG A 36 -2.93 -10.52 -4.92
C ARG A 36 -2.03 -11.04 -6.03
N ALA A 37 -0.74 -10.76 -5.92
CA ALA A 37 0.30 -11.32 -6.74
C ALA A 37 0.50 -12.81 -6.47
N LYS A 38 0.74 -13.55 -7.55
CA LYS A 38 1.11 -14.95 -7.43
C LYS A 38 2.51 -15.06 -6.81
N PRO A 39 2.79 -16.14 -6.06
CA PRO A 39 4.11 -16.32 -5.43
C PRO A 39 5.25 -16.36 -6.44
N GLU A 40 5.00 -16.82 -7.66
CA GLU A 40 5.96 -16.80 -8.77
C GLU A 40 6.37 -15.37 -9.18
N THR A 41 5.44 -14.43 -9.20
CA THR A 41 5.72 -13.03 -9.51
C THR A 41 6.55 -12.40 -8.40
N VAL A 42 6.19 -12.62 -7.13
CA VAL A 42 6.96 -12.11 -5.99
C VAL A 42 8.40 -12.63 -6.04
N CYS A 43 8.62 -13.92 -6.32
CA CYS A 43 9.97 -14.49 -6.44
C CYS A 43 10.79 -13.79 -7.53
N LYS A 44 10.21 -13.58 -8.72
CA LYS A 44 10.88 -12.86 -9.81
C LYS A 44 11.21 -11.41 -9.46
N VAL A 45 10.30 -10.70 -8.79
CA VAL A 45 10.58 -9.34 -8.31
C VAL A 45 11.76 -9.37 -7.35
N VAL A 46 11.78 -10.30 -6.39
CA VAL A 46 12.91 -10.45 -5.45
C VAL A 46 14.23 -10.69 -6.19
N GLU A 47 14.26 -11.57 -7.18
CA GLU A 47 15.46 -11.85 -7.98
C GLU A 47 15.99 -10.60 -8.70
N ILE A 48 15.11 -9.83 -9.34
CA ILE A 48 15.48 -8.60 -10.02
C ILE A 48 16.06 -7.59 -9.02
N VAL A 49 15.42 -7.44 -7.87
CA VAL A 49 15.87 -6.52 -6.82
C VAL A 49 17.23 -6.92 -6.28
N LYS A 50 17.44 -8.21 -6.00
CA LYS A 50 18.76 -8.72 -5.57
C LYS A 50 19.83 -8.45 -6.61
N LYS A 51 19.50 -8.64 -7.90
CA LYS A 51 20.42 -8.41 -9.01
C LYS A 51 20.79 -6.93 -9.17
N GLN A 52 19.81 -6.02 -9.15
CA GLN A 52 20.07 -4.59 -9.33
C GLN A 52 20.83 -4.00 -8.14
N LEU A 53 20.45 -4.37 -6.92
CA LEU A 53 21.10 -3.88 -5.70
C LEU A 53 22.38 -4.65 -5.34
N ALA A 54 22.83 -5.58 -6.18
CA ALA A 54 23.98 -6.46 -5.94
C ALA A 54 23.97 -7.11 -4.54
N LEU A 55 22.79 -7.57 -4.12
CA LEU A 55 22.60 -8.18 -2.79
C LEU A 55 23.13 -9.61 -2.78
N PRO A 56 23.74 -10.06 -1.66
CA PRO A 56 24.12 -11.45 -1.53
C PRO A 56 22.88 -12.36 -1.49
N ASP A 57 23.03 -13.59 -1.98
CA ASP A 57 21.94 -14.57 -2.03
C ASP A 57 21.35 -14.85 -0.65
N ASP A 58 22.21 -14.84 0.38
CA ASP A 58 21.88 -15.02 1.80
C ASP A 58 21.08 -13.86 2.40
N ARG A 59 20.89 -12.74 1.68
CA ARG A 59 20.07 -11.63 2.18
C ARG A 59 18.60 -12.02 2.13
N ASP A 60 17.97 -11.98 3.29
CA ASP A 60 16.53 -12.15 3.42
C ASP A 60 15.81 -10.96 2.76
N VAL A 61 15.12 -11.26 1.66
CA VAL A 61 14.24 -10.34 0.95
C VAL A 61 12.88 -11.02 0.85
N SER A 62 11.89 -10.41 1.46
CA SER A 62 10.50 -10.89 1.50
C SER A 62 9.58 -9.88 0.83
N GLY A 63 8.32 -10.26 0.56
CA GLY A 63 7.33 -9.32 0.04
C GLY A 63 7.17 -8.06 0.92
N GLU A 64 7.28 -8.22 2.25
CA GLU A 64 7.16 -7.11 3.21
C GLU A 64 8.41 -6.20 3.26
N SER A 65 9.51 -6.63 2.62
CA SER A 65 10.75 -5.85 2.60
C SER A 65 10.57 -4.57 1.79
N LYS A 66 10.99 -3.45 2.38
CA LYS A 66 10.94 -2.14 1.73
C LYS A 66 12.20 -1.91 0.90
N PHE A 67 12.07 -1.33 -0.30
CA PHE A 67 13.22 -1.01 -1.16
C PHE A 67 14.25 -0.13 -0.43
N ALA A 68 13.80 0.89 0.29
CA ALA A 68 14.67 1.73 1.11
C ALA A 68 15.43 0.95 2.21
N THR A 69 14.82 -0.09 2.79
CA THR A 69 15.50 -0.95 3.79
C THR A 69 16.48 -1.93 3.17
N LEU A 70 16.28 -2.24 1.88
CA LEU A 70 17.21 -3.03 1.09
C LEU A 70 18.41 -2.20 0.63
N GLY A 71 18.36 -0.88 0.80
CA GLY A 71 19.43 0.04 0.40
C GLY A 71 19.25 0.59 -1.00
N ALA A 72 18.07 0.44 -1.61
CA ALA A 72 17.76 1.11 -2.86
C ALA A 72 17.68 2.62 -2.65
N ASP A 73 18.40 3.36 -3.46
CA ASP A 73 18.27 4.80 -3.58
C ASP A 73 17.23 5.20 -4.65
N SER A 74 17.10 6.50 -4.90
CA SER A 74 16.17 7.03 -5.90
C SER A 74 16.51 6.59 -7.34
N LEU A 75 17.79 6.36 -7.65
CA LEU A 75 18.24 5.92 -8.97
C LEU A 75 18.03 4.41 -9.11
N ASP A 76 18.39 3.63 -8.09
CA ASP A 76 18.19 2.19 -8.05
C ASP A 76 16.71 1.83 -8.24
N THR A 77 15.81 2.61 -7.64
CA THR A 77 14.36 2.39 -7.79
C THR A 77 13.91 2.55 -9.24
N VAL A 78 14.47 3.51 -9.98
CA VAL A 78 14.19 3.70 -11.42
C VAL A 78 14.71 2.51 -12.23
N GLU A 79 15.93 2.04 -11.94
CA GLU A 79 16.52 0.87 -12.61
C GLU A 79 15.75 -0.42 -12.34
N ILE A 80 15.28 -0.62 -11.10
CA ILE A 80 14.43 -1.75 -10.71
C ILE A 80 13.12 -1.71 -11.48
N VAL A 81 12.42 -0.57 -11.49
CA VAL A 81 11.14 -0.43 -12.19
C VAL A 81 11.30 -0.69 -13.69
N MET A 82 12.33 -0.13 -14.32
CA MET A 82 12.61 -0.36 -15.74
C MET A 82 12.96 -1.84 -16.01
N GLY A 83 13.68 -2.51 -15.11
CA GLY A 83 13.94 -3.95 -15.19
C GLY A 83 12.67 -4.79 -15.10
N LEU A 84 11.73 -4.41 -14.22
CA LEU A 84 10.43 -5.07 -14.09
C LEU A 84 9.56 -4.87 -15.33
N GLU A 85 9.54 -3.66 -15.91
CA GLU A 85 8.84 -3.39 -17.17
C GLU A 85 9.33 -4.27 -18.32
N VAL A 86 10.65 -4.41 -18.46
CA VAL A 86 11.26 -5.24 -19.50
C VAL A 86 11.02 -6.72 -19.26
N GLU A 87 11.22 -7.22 -18.03
CA GLU A 87 11.06 -8.64 -17.70
C GLU A 87 9.62 -9.13 -17.91
N PHE A 88 8.64 -8.36 -17.42
CA PHE A 88 7.22 -8.73 -17.53
C PHE A 88 6.56 -8.19 -18.81
N GLY A 89 7.26 -7.37 -19.57
CA GLY A 89 6.74 -6.70 -20.76
C GLY A 89 5.56 -5.78 -20.46
N ILE A 90 5.56 -5.10 -19.31
CA ILE A 90 4.51 -4.19 -18.87
C ILE A 90 4.98 -2.73 -18.98
N SER A 91 4.06 -1.78 -18.79
CA SER A 91 4.40 -0.38 -18.61
C SER A 91 3.81 0.09 -17.30
N VAL A 92 4.67 0.61 -16.43
CA VAL A 92 4.34 1.10 -15.10
C VAL A 92 4.35 2.63 -15.18
N GLU A 93 3.22 3.26 -14.83
CA GLU A 93 3.16 4.72 -14.77
C GLU A 93 4.05 5.25 -13.65
N GLU A 94 4.66 6.41 -13.85
CA GLU A 94 5.60 7.00 -12.89
C GLU A 94 4.96 7.23 -11.51
N GLU A 95 3.71 7.70 -11.46
CA GLU A 95 2.97 7.87 -10.21
C GLU A 95 2.77 6.53 -9.48
N SER A 96 2.48 5.47 -10.24
CA SER A 96 2.36 4.12 -9.68
C SER A 96 3.70 3.63 -9.15
N ALA A 97 4.79 3.81 -9.91
CA ALA A 97 6.15 3.45 -9.49
C ALA A 97 6.59 4.17 -8.20
N GLN A 98 6.31 5.46 -8.08
CA GLN A 98 6.62 6.26 -6.88
C GLN A 98 5.82 5.82 -5.66
N SER A 99 4.63 5.23 -5.86
CA SER A 99 3.80 4.69 -4.77
C SER A 99 4.28 3.33 -4.27
N ILE A 100 5.17 2.65 -5.00
CA ILE A 100 5.71 1.35 -4.61
C ILE A 100 6.70 1.54 -3.45
N THR A 101 6.42 0.92 -2.31
CA THR A 101 7.32 0.98 -1.14
C THR A 101 7.92 -0.38 -0.76
N THR A 102 7.19 -1.46 -1.05
CA THR A 102 7.58 -2.84 -0.73
C THR A 102 7.62 -3.73 -1.97
N VAL A 103 8.37 -4.82 -1.86
CA VAL A 103 8.44 -5.86 -2.92
C VAL A 103 7.05 -6.40 -3.24
N GLN A 104 6.19 -6.55 -2.23
CA GLN A 104 4.81 -6.99 -2.40
C GLN A 104 3.99 -5.98 -3.22
N ASP A 105 4.09 -4.68 -2.92
CA ASP A 105 3.40 -3.63 -3.69
C ASP A 105 3.78 -3.70 -5.17
N ALA A 106 5.06 -3.92 -5.47
CA ALA A 106 5.55 -4.05 -6.83
C ALA A 106 4.96 -5.28 -7.53
N ALA A 107 4.99 -6.44 -6.87
CA ALA A 107 4.43 -7.67 -7.40
C ALA A 107 2.91 -7.56 -7.65
N ASP A 108 2.17 -6.95 -6.72
CA ASP A 108 0.72 -6.75 -6.84
C ASP A 108 0.38 -5.81 -8.00
N LEU A 109 1.20 -4.77 -8.21
CA LEU A 109 1.06 -3.85 -9.34
C LEU A 109 1.32 -4.57 -10.67
N ILE A 110 2.39 -5.36 -10.76
CA ILE A 110 2.75 -6.13 -11.94
C ILE A 110 1.59 -7.04 -12.34
N GLU A 111 1.03 -7.78 -11.39
CA GLU A 111 -0.08 -8.72 -11.68
C GLU A 111 -1.34 -7.98 -12.13
N LYS A 112 -1.65 -6.84 -11.53
CA LYS A 112 -2.75 -5.98 -11.98
C LYS A 112 -2.56 -5.48 -13.42
N LEU A 113 -1.32 -5.22 -13.85
CA LEU A 113 -1.00 -4.80 -15.21
C LEU A 113 -1.02 -5.97 -16.19
N LEU A 114 -0.58 -7.16 -15.78
CA LEU A 114 -0.68 -8.40 -16.56
C LEU A 114 -2.13 -8.82 -16.79
N GLU A 115 -3.02 -8.65 -15.81
CA GLU A 115 -4.47 -8.89 -15.94
C GLU A 115 -5.14 -7.98 -16.97
N LYS A 116 -4.59 -6.78 -17.21
CA LYS A 116 -5.14 -5.77 -18.12
C LYS A 116 -4.63 -5.90 -19.55
N LYS A 117 -3.68 -6.80 -19.80
CA LYS A 117 -3.01 -6.99 -21.08
C LYS A 117 -3.70 -8.08 -21.89
#